data_AF-A0A2T0QD88-F1
#
_entry.id   AF-A0A2T0QD88-F1
#
_cell.length_a   1.000
_cell.length_b   1.000
_cell.length_c   1.000
_cell.angle_alpha   90.00
_cell.angle_beta   90.00
_cell.angle_gamma   90.00
#
_symmetry.space_group_name_H-M   'P 1'
#
loop_
_entity.id
_entity.type
_entity.pdbx_description
1 polymer ?
#
loop_
_entity_poly.entity_id
_entity_poly.type
_entity_poly.pdbx_seq_one_letter_code
_entity_poly.pdbx_strand_id
1 'polypeptide(L)'
;MVRDGHRLGRSARDRVRRRYRRLLACGGALSIALATACGETGPDAPPPAPPVPAEPSAAPPTGTAAAPAAAPSPSPHTECAVNDILEPSCGAWWGASPYRDDVGPLEEAMGRRLDIVYYWHGVDQAALPAEHERQAALDGRIIHLNIEARRFRQSGHPAVRYRQIIDGEFDESLRAQARNFADLGLPAFVTFDHEADADQRYNRRGTPREFTLAWRHIVDLYREEGADEVVWVWNVTGWPDNFDRLPRLWPGNGYVDWLSWEGYNMTGCDQQPQWDHVQSFADSVLPLYEWMHAHGERHGIDAGKPIMIGEMGTTPLPGGPEATADWYRAIPSVLERYPQFKAVKLWENELGRGCDFRVLNDERVTRGFVEAARAPHVNLPRVELLLDHLGFVDLAEAEGARD
;
A
#
# COMPACT_ATOMS: atom_id res chain seq x y z
N MET A 1 -21.66 -50.01 -16.02
CA MET A 1 -22.15 -49.86 -17.40
C MET A 1 -23.36 -48.93 -17.35
N VAL A 2 -23.11 -47.70 -17.82
CA VAL A 2 -23.95 -46.53 -18.12
C VAL A 2 -25.48 -46.64 -17.94
N ARG A 3 -26.05 -45.66 -17.22
CA ARG A 3 -27.40 -45.12 -17.48
C ARG A 3 -27.44 -43.61 -17.23
N ASP A 4 -28.14 -42.95 -18.14
CA ASP A 4 -28.38 -41.51 -18.33
C ASP A 4 -29.07 -40.76 -17.18
N GLY A 5 -28.93 -39.43 -17.21
CA GLY A 5 -29.81 -38.50 -16.49
C GLY A 5 -29.40 -37.03 -16.58
N HIS A 6 -29.69 -36.38 -17.71
CA HIS A 6 -29.56 -34.92 -17.90
C HIS A 6 -30.57 -34.10 -17.06
N ARG A 7 -30.14 -32.88 -16.70
CA ARG A 7 -30.90 -31.66 -16.36
C ARG A 7 -31.64 -31.60 -15.02
N LEU A 8 -31.21 -30.63 -14.21
CA LEU A 8 -31.96 -29.61 -13.42
C LEU A 8 -31.00 -29.14 -12.29
N GLY A 9 -30.72 -27.87 -12.03
CA GLY A 9 -31.22 -26.65 -12.64
C GLY A 9 -30.35 -25.46 -12.23
N ARG A 10 -30.04 -24.63 -13.23
CA ARG A 10 -29.80 -23.20 -13.06
C ARG A 10 -31.04 -22.60 -12.40
N SER A 11 -31.05 -22.45 -11.07
CA SER A 11 -32.11 -21.74 -10.34
C SER A 11 -31.61 -21.37 -8.93
N ALA A 12 -30.61 -20.49 -8.88
CA ALA A 12 -30.24 -19.78 -7.66
C ALA A 12 -29.67 -18.37 -7.93
N ARG A 13 -29.59 -17.94 -9.19
CA ARG A 13 -28.94 -16.67 -9.59
C ARG A 13 -29.90 -15.49 -9.85
N ASP A 14 -31.21 -15.65 -9.63
CA ASP A 14 -32.24 -14.63 -9.97
C ASP A 14 -32.91 -13.93 -8.79
N ARG A 15 -32.35 -14.01 -7.58
CA ARG A 15 -32.92 -13.32 -6.41
C ARG A 15 -31.83 -12.73 -5.55
N VAL A 16 -31.39 -11.50 -5.85
CA VAL A 16 -31.20 -10.38 -4.91
C VAL A 16 -30.99 -9.11 -5.77
N ARG A 17 -32.09 -8.54 -6.28
CA ARG A 17 -32.17 -7.15 -6.73
C ARG A 17 -33.33 -6.53 -5.98
N ARG A 18 -33.07 -5.72 -4.93
CA ARG A 18 -33.84 -4.52 -4.53
C ARG A 18 -33.61 -4.08 -3.07
N ARG A 19 -33.35 -2.76 -2.95
CA ARG A 19 -33.60 -1.84 -1.82
C ARG A 19 -32.56 -1.91 -0.67
N TYR A 20 -32.08 -0.82 -0.08
CA TYR A 20 -32.74 0.46 0.26
C TYR A 20 -31.77 1.66 0.20
N ARG A 21 -32.37 2.86 0.06
CA ARG A 21 -31.79 4.21 0.09
C ARG A 21 -32.33 4.93 1.34
N ARG A 22 -31.59 5.95 1.83
CA ARG A 22 -32.00 7.10 2.71
C ARG A 22 -31.98 6.83 4.23
N LEU A 23 -31.56 7.72 5.16
CA LEU A 23 -31.33 9.19 5.20
C LEU A 23 -30.67 9.61 6.56
N LEU A 24 -30.08 10.82 6.60
CA LEU A 24 -29.93 11.81 7.72
C LEU A 24 -29.04 11.45 8.93
N ALA A 25 -27.98 12.19 9.31
CA ALA A 25 -27.77 13.62 9.61
C ALA A 25 -28.22 14.09 11.01
N CYS A 26 -27.44 15.05 11.55
CA CYS A 26 -27.42 15.67 12.89
C CYS A 26 -26.42 14.97 13.85
N GLY A 27 -25.44 15.64 14.45
CA GLY A 27 -25.26 17.05 14.77
C GLY A 27 -24.94 17.14 16.27
N GLY A 28 -23.85 17.79 16.65
CA GLY A 28 -23.51 17.96 18.08
C GLY A 28 -22.14 18.55 18.31
N ALA A 29 -22.11 19.86 18.59
CA ALA A 29 -20.96 20.67 18.91
C ALA A 29 -20.29 20.28 20.24
N LEU A 30 -18.98 20.56 20.37
CA LEU A 30 -18.30 20.59 21.66
C LEU A 30 -17.49 21.89 21.81
N SER A 31 -17.74 22.55 22.93
CA SER A 31 -17.23 23.86 23.32
C SER A 31 -15.81 23.83 23.86
N ILE A 32 -15.19 25.00 23.72
CA ILE A 32 -13.84 25.44 24.06
C ILE A 32 -13.56 25.43 25.58
N ALA A 33 -12.30 25.13 25.96
CA ALA A 33 -11.67 25.68 27.16
C ALA A 33 -10.18 25.95 26.90
N LEU A 34 -9.80 27.23 26.86
CA LEU A 34 -8.42 27.72 26.89
C LEU A 34 -7.91 27.77 28.33
N ALA A 35 -6.64 27.41 28.53
CA ALA A 35 -5.84 27.84 29.67
C ALA A 35 -4.46 28.27 29.20
N THR A 36 -4.17 29.56 29.36
CA THR A 36 -2.88 30.23 29.16
C THR A 36 -2.09 30.26 30.46
N ALA A 37 -0.77 30.02 30.40
CA ALA A 37 0.20 30.57 31.35
C ALA A 37 1.59 30.70 30.70
N CYS A 38 2.17 31.91 30.86
CA CYS A 38 3.56 32.34 30.60
C CYS A 38 4.58 31.50 31.40
N GLY A 39 5.90 31.48 31.21
CA GLY A 39 6.91 32.29 30.49
C GLY A 39 8.29 32.02 31.15
N GLU A 40 9.37 32.60 30.59
CA GLU A 40 10.82 32.60 31.03
C GLU A 40 11.68 31.41 30.50
N THR A 41 12.69 31.51 29.61
CA THR A 41 13.90 32.33 29.29
C THR A 41 15.25 31.79 29.82
N GLY A 42 16.03 31.15 28.92
CA GLY A 42 17.50 31.20 28.71
C GLY A 42 18.46 30.46 29.68
N PRO A 43 19.77 30.27 29.36
CA PRO A 43 20.54 30.71 28.18
C PRO A 43 21.54 29.69 27.52
N ASP A 44 22.00 30.07 26.30
CA ASP A 44 23.28 29.87 25.58
C ASP A 44 24.08 28.54 25.51
N ALA A 45 24.37 28.12 24.27
CA ALA A 45 25.58 27.38 23.87
C ALA A 45 26.02 27.76 22.42
N PRO A 46 27.33 27.75 22.10
CA PRO A 46 27.95 28.48 20.98
C PRO A 46 27.98 27.72 19.62
N PRO A 47 28.25 28.41 18.49
CA PRO A 47 28.14 27.84 17.15
C PRO A 47 29.42 27.15 16.66
N PRO A 48 29.32 26.09 15.83
CA PRO A 48 30.44 25.62 15.03
C PRO A 48 30.44 26.20 13.59
N ALA A 49 31.64 26.22 13.02
CA ALA A 49 32.15 27.09 11.96
C ALA A 49 31.88 26.56 10.51
N PRO A 50 32.22 27.34 9.46
CA PRO A 50 31.72 27.18 8.08
C PRO A 50 32.45 26.11 7.23
N PRO A 51 31.88 25.71 6.07
CA PRO A 51 32.41 24.64 5.24
C PRO A 51 33.69 25.02 4.47
N VAL A 52 34.59 24.03 4.30
CA VAL A 52 35.82 24.13 3.50
C VAL A 52 35.48 23.97 2.00
N PRO A 53 36.11 24.73 1.07
CA PRO A 53 35.75 24.74 -0.35
C PRO A 53 36.27 23.53 -1.14
N ALA A 54 35.52 23.13 -2.17
CA ALA A 54 35.89 22.13 -3.16
C ALA A 54 36.95 22.64 -4.15
N GLU A 55 37.95 21.80 -4.47
CA GLU A 55 38.87 22.01 -5.60
C GLU A 55 38.31 21.41 -6.90
N PRO A 56 38.60 22.02 -8.07
CA PRO A 56 38.02 21.65 -9.36
C PRO A 56 38.77 20.50 -10.05
N SER A 57 38.04 19.45 -10.46
CA SER A 57 38.58 18.40 -11.34
C SER A 57 38.48 18.81 -12.81
N ALA A 58 39.60 18.69 -13.51
CA ALA A 58 39.82 19.08 -14.90
C ALA A 58 39.04 18.22 -15.93
N ALA A 59 38.74 18.84 -17.08
CA ALA A 59 38.10 18.24 -18.25
C ALA A 59 39.04 17.30 -19.04
N PRO A 60 38.51 16.34 -19.83
CA PRO A 60 39.28 15.27 -20.47
C PRO A 60 39.85 15.68 -21.85
N PRO A 61 40.90 14.99 -22.36
CA PRO A 61 41.37 15.20 -23.71
C PRO A 61 40.51 14.47 -24.74
N THR A 62 40.23 15.18 -25.82
CA THR A 62 39.59 14.74 -27.06
C THR A 62 40.46 13.74 -27.82
N GLY A 63 39.97 12.51 -27.95
CA GLY A 63 40.54 11.47 -28.81
C GLY A 63 39.50 10.97 -29.81
N THR A 64 39.70 11.29 -31.09
CA THR A 64 38.90 10.79 -32.21
C THR A 64 39.21 9.32 -32.44
N ALA A 65 38.28 8.42 -32.12
CA ALA A 65 38.37 6.99 -32.42
C ALA A 65 37.24 6.57 -33.37
N ALA A 66 37.62 5.81 -34.39
CA ALA A 66 36.79 5.37 -35.50
C ALA A 66 35.59 4.51 -35.07
N ALA A 67 34.49 4.65 -35.80
CA ALA A 67 33.22 3.96 -35.57
C ALA A 67 33.34 2.43 -35.78
N PRO A 68 32.93 1.60 -34.81
CA PRO A 68 32.69 0.18 -35.06
C PRO A 68 31.31 -0.01 -35.71
N ALA A 69 31.23 -1.01 -36.59
CA ALA A 69 30.02 -1.43 -37.27
C ALA A 69 28.90 -1.76 -36.25
N ALA A 70 27.70 -1.26 -36.54
CA ALA A 70 26.53 -1.43 -35.69
C ALA A 70 26.22 -2.92 -35.48
N ALA A 71 26.32 -3.37 -34.24
CA ALA A 71 25.63 -4.56 -33.77
C ALA A 71 24.11 -4.35 -33.97
N PRO A 72 23.32 -5.42 -34.24
CA PRO A 72 21.88 -5.27 -34.31
C PRO A 72 21.38 -4.69 -32.98
N SER A 73 20.76 -3.51 -33.06
CA SER A 73 20.13 -2.87 -31.91
C SER A 73 19.14 -3.86 -31.29
N PRO A 74 19.19 -4.13 -29.97
CA PRO A 74 18.08 -4.81 -29.32
C PRO A 74 16.84 -3.96 -29.54
N SER A 75 15.76 -4.58 -30.03
CA SER A 75 14.46 -3.94 -30.18
C SER A 75 14.07 -3.23 -28.87
N PRO A 76 13.63 -1.96 -28.90
CA PRO A 76 13.49 -1.14 -27.70
C PRO A 76 12.14 -1.36 -27.00
N HIS A 77 11.69 -2.60 -26.86
CA HIS A 77 10.54 -2.95 -26.04
C HIS A 77 10.74 -4.38 -25.52
N THR A 78 11.50 -4.52 -24.44
CA THR A 78 11.23 -5.65 -23.54
C THR A 78 9.83 -5.37 -23.00
N GLU A 79 8.83 -6.14 -23.44
CA GLU A 79 7.46 -5.99 -22.96
C GLU A 79 7.48 -6.11 -21.44
N CYS A 80 6.90 -5.12 -20.76
CA CYS A 80 6.67 -5.20 -19.33
C CYS A 80 5.80 -6.43 -19.06
N ALA A 81 6.18 -7.23 -18.07
CA ALA A 81 5.48 -8.44 -17.68
C ALA A 81 5.20 -8.37 -16.18
N VAL A 82 4.18 -9.11 -15.72
CA VAL A 82 3.83 -9.21 -14.29
C VAL A 82 3.84 -10.69 -13.93
N ASN A 83 4.49 -11.04 -12.82
CA ASN A 83 4.49 -12.43 -12.34
C ASN A 83 3.26 -12.73 -11.45
N ASP A 84 3.18 -13.94 -10.94
CA ASP A 84 2.12 -14.47 -10.08
C ASP A 84 1.99 -13.74 -8.73
N ILE A 85 3.05 -13.11 -8.24
CA ILE A 85 3.00 -12.27 -7.03
C ILE A 85 2.79 -10.79 -7.34
N LEU A 86 2.26 -10.45 -8.51
CA LEU A 86 1.98 -9.07 -8.94
C LEU A 86 3.24 -8.17 -9.03
N GLU A 87 4.44 -8.74 -9.13
CA GLU A 87 5.66 -7.97 -9.33
C GLU A 87 5.82 -7.61 -10.81
N PRO A 88 5.86 -6.30 -11.15
CA PRO A 88 6.11 -5.89 -12.52
C PRO A 88 7.61 -5.95 -12.83
N SER A 89 7.97 -6.52 -13.98
CA SER A 89 9.36 -6.60 -14.46
C SER A 89 9.95 -5.22 -14.77
N CYS A 90 9.10 -4.20 -14.94
CA CYS A 90 9.45 -2.82 -15.20
C CYS A 90 8.67 -1.89 -14.26
N GLY A 91 9.23 -0.73 -13.92
CA GLY A 91 8.52 0.30 -13.16
C GLY A 91 7.95 -0.15 -11.82
N ALA A 92 6.94 0.58 -11.36
CA ALA A 92 6.24 0.36 -10.10
C ALA A 92 4.74 0.70 -10.22
N TRP A 93 3.90 0.04 -9.44
CA TRP A 93 2.47 0.36 -9.35
C TRP A 93 2.21 1.68 -8.62
N TRP A 94 1.26 2.47 -9.11
CA TRP A 94 0.78 3.67 -8.47
C TRP A 94 -0.64 3.47 -7.91
N GLY A 95 -0.78 3.53 -6.59
CA GLY A 95 -2.06 3.32 -5.93
C GLY A 95 -2.44 4.40 -4.93
N ALA A 96 -3.59 4.19 -4.29
CA ALA A 96 -4.02 4.99 -3.16
C ALA A 96 -4.95 4.22 -2.22
N SER A 97 -4.99 4.65 -0.97
CA SER A 97 -6.18 4.61 -0.14
C SER A 97 -6.95 5.91 -0.39
N PRO A 98 -8.01 5.90 -1.22
CA PRO A 98 -8.74 7.12 -1.56
C PRO A 98 -9.61 7.61 -0.39
N TYR A 99 -9.80 8.92 -0.30
CA TYR A 99 -10.67 9.52 0.71
C TYR A 99 -12.10 8.98 0.58
N ARG A 100 -12.62 8.39 1.67
CA ARG A 100 -13.98 7.80 1.73
C ARG A 100 -14.22 6.69 0.69
N ASP A 101 -13.16 5.97 0.33
CA ASP A 101 -13.20 4.86 -0.64
C ASP A 101 -13.63 5.30 -2.06
N ASP A 102 -13.54 6.59 -2.39
CA ASP A 102 -13.92 7.15 -3.69
C ASP A 102 -12.69 7.49 -4.55
N VAL A 103 -12.41 6.62 -5.52
CA VAL A 103 -11.28 6.79 -6.46
C VAL A 103 -11.50 7.93 -7.46
N GLY A 104 -12.75 8.33 -7.71
CA GLY A 104 -13.13 9.21 -8.81
C GLY A 104 -12.37 10.54 -8.85
N PRO A 105 -12.33 11.31 -7.76
CA PRO A 105 -11.63 12.60 -7.72
C PRO A 105 -10.13 12.50 -8.04
N LEU A 106 -9.43 11.49 -7.51
CA LEU A 106 -8.01 11.29 -7.78
C LEU A 106 -7.79 10.89 -9.24
N GLU A 107 -8.56 9.93 -9.76
CA GLU A 107 -8.43 9.45 -11.14
C GLU A 107 -8.78 10.54 -12.16
N GLU A 108 -9.77 11.39 -11.88
CA GLU A 108 -10.11 12.56 -12.70
C GLU A 108 -8.95 13.55 -12.76
N ALA A 109 -8.38 13.92 -11.60
CA ALA A 109 -7.23 14.83 -11.53
C ALA A 109 -6.01 14.27 -12.27
N MET A 110 -5.72 12.97 -12.08
CA MET A 110 -4.59 12.31 -12.75
C MET A 110 -4.87 12.00 -14.21
N GLY A 111 -6.11 12.01 -14.68
CA GLY A 111 -6.49 11.58 -16.03
C GLY A 111 -6.08 10.14 -16.35
N ARG A 112 -5.92 9.29 -15.31
CA ARG A 112 -5.61 7.86 -15.40
C ARG A 112 -6.23 7.12 -14.21
N ARG A 113 -6.43 5.82 -14.36
CA ARG A 113 -6.86 4.95 -13.25
C ARG A 113 -5.69 4.70 -12.29
N LEU A 114 -6.03 4.50 -11.02
CA LEU A 114 -5.12 3.93 -10.03
C LEU A 114 -4.84 2.46 -10.37
N ASP A 115 -3.60 2.02 -10.18
CA ASP A 115 -3.23 0.62 -10.34
C ASP A 115 -3.66 -0.20 -9.12
N ILE A 116 -3.47 0.35 -7.90
CA ILE A 116 -3.85 -0.28 -6.63
C ILE A 116 -4.87 0.59 -5.87
N VAL A 117 -5.91 -0.05 -5.31
CA VAL A 117 -6.82 0.59 -4.34
C VAL A 117 -6.77 -0.15 -3.02
N TYR A 118 -6.54 0.57 -1.93
CA TYR A 118 -6.29 0.02 -0.59
C TYR A 118 -7.47 0.24 0.36
N TYR A 119 -7.91 -0.82 1.05
CA TYR A 119 -9.10 -0.85 1.91
C TYR A 119 -8.82 -1.51 3.28
N TRP A 120 -9.66 -1.21 4.28
CA TRP A 120 -9.55 -1.73 5.65
C TRP A 120 -10.75 -2.56 6.07
N HIS A 121 -10.47 -3.72 6.63
CA HIS A 121 -11.47 -4.64 7.13
C HIS A 121 -11.05 -5.30 8.44
N GLY A 122 -12.00 -5.99 9.07
CA GLY A 122 -11.77 -6.81 10.26
C GLY A 122 -11.82 -8.30 9.95
N VAL A 123 -11.18 -9.09 10.81
CA VAL A 123 -11.27 -10.56 10.83
C VAL A 123 -12.71 -11.11 10.95
N ASP A 124 -13.67 -10.30 11.37
CA ASP A 124 -15.08 -10.68 11.58
C ASP A 124 -16.01 -10.45 10.37
N GLN A 125 -15.49 -9.93 9.25
CA GLN A 125 -16.26 -9.67 8.04
C GLN A 125 -16.15 -10.82 7.03
N ALA A 126 -17.07 -11.77 7.06
CA ALA A 126 -17.03 -12.95 6.17
C ALA A 126 -17.22 -12.64 4.66
N ALA A 127 -17.78 -11.49 4.31
CA ALA A 127 -18.16 -11.14 2.94
C ALA A 127 -17.12 -10.21 2.27
N LEU A 128 -15.85 -10.60 2.32
CA LEU A 128 -14.75 -9.89 1.64
C LEU A 128 -14.21 -10.71 0.46
N PRO A 129 -13.70 -10.08 -0.61
CA PRO A 129 -13.80 -8.65 -0.88
C PRO A 129 -15.26 -8.20 -1.01
N ALA A 130 -15.55 -6.98 -0.55
CA ALA A 130 -16.89 -6.40 -0.65
C ALA A 130 -17.25 -6.17 -2.12
N GLU A 131 -18.55 -5.96 -2.41
CA GLU A 131 -19.02 -5.85 -3.80
C GLU A 131 -18.28 -4.77 -4.60
N HIS A 132 -18.08 -3.59 -4.03
CA HIS A 132 -17.38 -2.50 -4.72
C HIS A 132 -15.88 -2.79 -4.95
N GLU A 133 -15.22 -3.51 -4.05
CA GLU A 133 -13.83 -3.98 -4.22
C GLU A 133 -13.76 -5.04 -5.32
N ARG A 134 -14.71 -5.98 -5.36
CA ARG A 134 -14.83 -6.94 -6.47
C ARG A 134 -15.00 -6.24 -7.81
N GLN A 135 -15.86 -5.22 -7.87
CA GLN A 135 -16.02 -4.42 -9.09
C GLN A 135 -14.73 -3.67 -9.43
N ALA A 136 -14.01 -3.12 -8.46
CA ALA A 136 -12.72 -2.49 -8.71
C ALA A 136 -11.69 -3.47 -9.30
N ALA A 137 -11.66 -4.71 -8.81
CA ALA A 137 -10.83 -5.79 -9.35
C ALA A 137 -11.22 -6.14 -10.79
N LEU A 138 -12.52 -6.30 -11.06
CA LEU A 138 -13.06 -6.57 -12.40
C LEU A 138 -12.83 -5.41 -13.39
N ASP A 139 -12.74 -4.18 -12.88
CA ASP A 139 -12.37 -2.98 -13.65
C ASP A 139 -10.85 -2.89 -13.94
N GLY A 140 -10.08 -3.92 -13.60
CA GLY A 140 -8.65 -4.01 -13.86
C GLY A 140 -7.76 -3.32 -12.84
N ARG A 141 -8.26 -3.02 -11.63
CA ARG A 141 -7.43 -2.53 -10.51
C ARG A 141 -6.96 -3.69 -9.65
N ILE A 142 -5.79 -3.57 -9.06
CA ILE A 142 -5.34 -4.46 -8.00
C ILE A 142 -5.98 -4.00 -6.70
N ILE A 143 -6.75 -4.85 -6.03
CA ILE A 143 -7.24 -4.54 -4.69
C ILE A 143 -6.18 -4.93 -3.66
N HIS A 144 -6.00 -4.08 -2.66
CA HIS A 144 -5.23 -4.39 -1.46
C HIS A 144 -6.17 -4.30 -0.26
N LEU A 145 -6.28 -5.38 0.52
CA LEU A 145 -7.05 -5.38 1.76
C LEU A 145 -6.12 -5.49 2.97
N ASN A 146 -6.28 -4.61 3.95
CA ASN A 146 -5.75 -4.80 5.29
C ASN A 146 -6.83 -5.44 6.18
N ILE A 147 -6.57 -6.67 6.62
CA ILE A 147 -7.42 -7.43 7.54
C ILE A 147 -6.88 -7.21 8.96
N GLU A 148 -7.54 -6.35 9.73
CA GLU A 148 -7.12 -6.06 11.12
C GLU A 148 -7.65 -7.07 12.12
N ALA A 149 -6.86 -7.28 13.17
CA ALA A 149 -7.32 -7.90 14.42
C ALA A 149 -8.29 -6.96 15.19
N ARG A 150 -9.44 -6.67 14.58
CA ARG A 150 -10.54 -5.85 15.09
C ARG A 150 -11.88 -6.41 14.64
N ARG A 151 -12.94 -6.06 15.38
CA ARG A 151 -14.32 -6.41 15.02
C ARG A 151 -15.01 -5.26 14.28
N PHE A 152 -14.85 -5.18 12.97
CA PHE A 152 -15.41 -4.10 12.14
C PHE A 152 -16.94 -4.13 12.07
N ARG A 153 -17.58 -5.26 12.41
CA ARG A 153 -19.04 -5.35 12.50
C ARG A 153 -19.61 -4.75 13.79
N GLN A 154 -18.77 -4.26 14.69
CA GLN A 154 -19.17 -3.66 15.96
C GLN A 154 -18.75 -2.19 16.00
N SER A 155 -19.60 -1.33 16.56
CA SER A 155 -19.29 0.09 16.72
C SER A 155 -17.96 0.30 17.46
N GLY A 156 -17.12 1.21 16.96
CA GLY A 156 -15.81 1.50 17.51
C GLY A 156 -14.71 0.50 17.14
N HIS A 157 -15.03 -0.53 16.34
CA HIS A 157 -14.09 -1.54 15.82
C HIS A 157 -13.13 -2.06 16.91
N PRO A 158 -13.68 -2.66 18.00
CA PRO A 158 -12.87 -3.05 19.15
C PRO A 158 -11.79 -4.04 18.75
N ALA A 159 -10.62 -3.90 19.39
CA ALA A 159 -9.48 -4.76 19.13
C ALA A 159 -9.77 -6.22 19.52
N VAL A 160 -9.25 -7.14 18.72
CA VAL A 160 -9.25 -8.58 18.92
C VAL A 160 -7.85 -8.98 19.38
N ARG A 161 -7.77 -9.88 20.37
CA ARG A 161 -6.48 -10.44 20.78
C ARG A 161 -6.00 -11.44 19.72
N TYR A 162 -4.71 -11.44 19.38
CA TYR A 162 -4.15 -12.43 18.44
C TYR A 162 -4.43 -13.87 18.86
N ARG A 163 -4.43 -14.13 20.17
CA ARG A 163 -4.80 -15.44 20.71
C ARG A 163 -6.21 -15.91 20.30
N GLN A 164 -7.18 -15.01 20.18
CA GLN A 164 -8.54 -15.40 19.73
C GLN A 164 -8.57 -15.84 18.27
N ILE A 165 -7.71 -15.24 17.44
CA ILE A 165 -7.52 -15.66 16.04
C ILE A 165 -6.86 -17.04 16.01
N ILE A 166 -5.78 -17.24 16.78
CA ILE A 166 -5.06 -18.52 16.87
C ILE A 166 -5.95 -19.65 17.43
N ASP A 167 -6.78 -19.35 18.42
CA ASP A 167 -7.69 -20.31 19.05
C ASP A 167 -8.93 -20.62 18.16
N GLY A 168 -9.02 -20.02 16.97
CA GLY A 168 -9.99 -20.36 15.92
C GLY A 168 -11.32 -19.61 15.97
N GLU A 169 -11.45 -18.56 16.81
CA GLU A 169 -12.73 -17.84 16.97
C GLU A 169 -13.23 -17.17 15.69
N PHE A 170 -12.34 -16.95 14.71
CA PHE A 170 -12.63 -16.25 13.45
C PHE A 170 -12.48 -17.14 12.22
N ASP A 171 -12.20 -18.44 12.39
CA ASP A 171 -11.90 -19.34 11.26
C ASP A 171 -13.05 -19.42 10.27
N GLU A 172 -14.30 -19.45 10.73
CA GLU A 172 -15.46 -19.47 9.82
C GLU A 172 -15.50 -18.22 8.94
N SER A 173 -15.23 -17.04 9.53
CA SER A 173 -15.19 -15.77 8.82
C SER A 173 -14.02 -15.73 7.84
N LEU A 174 -12.81 -16.08 8.29
CA LEU A 174 -11.59 -16.06 7.49
C LEU A 174 -11.63 -17.07 6.34
N ARG A 175 -12.16 -18.27 6.57
CA ARG A 175 -12.39 -19.25 5.49
C ARG A 175 -13.42 -18.76 4.49
N ALA A 176 -14.45 -18.03 4.93
CA ALA A 176 -15.41 -17.42 4.02
C ALA A 176 -14.76 -16.31 3.17
N GLN A 177 -13.91 -15.47 3.76
CA GLN A 177 -13.09 -14.50 3.01
C GLN A 177 -12.21 -15.21 1.98
N ALA A 178 -11.52 -16.27 2.38
CA ALA A 178 -10.66 -17.05 1.49
C ALA A 178 -11.42 -17.66 0.29
N ARG A 179 -12.54 -18.35 0.53
CA ARG A 179 -13.39 -18.88 -0.55
C ARG A 179 -13.86 -17.78 -1.50
N ASN A 180 -14.18 -16.61 -0.98
CA ASN A 180 -14.60 -15.48 -1.79
C ASN A 180 -13.46 -14.96 -2.69
N PHE A 181 -12.21 -14.95 -2.21
CA PHE A 181 -11.03 -14.64 -3.04
C PHE A 181 -10.80 -15.73 -4.10
N ALA A 182 -10.88 -17.00 -3.73
CA ALA A 182 -10.80 -18.12 -4.66
C ALA A 182 -11.88 -18.02 -5.76
N ASP A 183 -13.12 -17.68 -5.39
CA ASP A 183 -14.24 -17.45 -6.32
C ASP A 183 -14.05 -16.20 -7.19
N LEU A 184 -13.32 -15.18 -6.71
CA LEU A 184 -12.97 -14.01 -7.53
C LEU A 184 -11.97 -14.41 -8.63
N GLY A 185 -11.00 -15.26 -8.30
CA GLY A 185 -10.01 -15.76 -9.24
C GLY A 185 -9.14 -14.67 -9.87
N LEU A 186 -8.94 -13.56 -9.16
CA LEU A 186 -8.05 -12.47 -9.58
C LEU A 186 -7.01 -12.22 -8.48
N PRO A 187 -5.75 -11.94 -8.84
CA PRO A 187 -4.72 -11.58 -7.86
C PRO A 187 -5.10 -10.37 -7.02
N ALA A 188 -4.80 -10.45 -5.71
CA ALA A 188 -5.08 -9.38 -4.77
C ALA A 188 -4.01 -9.32 -3.68
N PHE A 189 -3.65 -8.10 -3.27
CA PHE A 189 -2.78 -7.92 -2.11
C PHE A 189 -3.58 -8.06 -0.80
N VAL A 190 -3.03 -8.77 0.17
CA VAL A 190 -3.59 -8.86 1.52
C VAL A 190 -2.51 -8.62 2.56
N THR A 191 -2.81 -7.77 3.55
CA THR A 191 -1.99 -7.54 4.74
C THR A 191 -2.80 -7.95 5.96
N PHE A 192 -2.18 -8.66 6.91
CA PHE A 192 -2.75 -8.84 8.23
C PHE A 192 -2.19 -7.81 9.20
N ASP A 193 -3.08 -7.03 9.81
CA ASP A 193 -2.83 -6.10 10.91
C ASP A 193 -1.56 -5.25 10.75
N HIS A 194 -1.57 -4.35 9.75
CA HIS A 194 -0.47 -3.43 9.44
C HIS A 194 0.14 -2.73 10.67
N GLU A 195 1.43 -2.38 10.56
CA GLU A 195 2.17 -1.58 11.55
C GLU A 195 2.17 -2.19 12.96
N ALA A 196 2.17 -3.52 13.08
CA ALA A 196 2.23 -4.18 14.38
C ALA A 196 3.48 -3.81 15.21
N ASP A 197 4.49 -3.23 14.58
CA ASP A 197 5.71 -2.68 15.18
C ASP A 197 5.54 -1.27 15.79
N ALA A 198 4.47 -0.52 15.46
CA ALA A 198 4.21 0.81 15.99
C ALA A 198 4.06 0.80 17.52
N ASP A 199 4.49 1.87 18.20
CA ASP A 199 4.41 1.98 19.68
C ASP A 199 3.00 1.76 20.26
N GLN A 200 1.99 2.21 19.53
CA GLN A 200 0.59 2.11 19.93
C GLN A 200 -0.01 0.71 19.65
N ARG A 201 0.71 -0.17 18.97
CA ARG A 201 0.25 -1.51 18.56
C ARG A 201 1.12 -2.64 19.10
N TYR A 202 2.43 -2.45 19.17
CA TYR A 202 3.40 -3.45 19.63
C TYR A 202 3.08 -3.91 21.06
N ASN A 203 2.95 -5.22 21.25
CA ASN A 203 2.52 -5.85 22.50
C ASN A 203 1.12 -5.46 23.02
N ARG A 204 0.25 -4.82 22.22
CA ARG A 204 -1.10 -4.40 22.68
C ARG A 204 -2.18 -5.43 22.45
N ARG A 205 -2.21 -6.07 21.28
CA ARG A 205 -3.19 -7.13 20.91
C ARG A 205 -2.68 -8.54 21.21
N GLY A 206 -1.41 -8.67 21.57
CA GLY A 206 -0.75 -9.92 21.93
C GLY A 206 0.76 -9.75 21.83
N THR A 207 1.51 -10.80 22.17
CA THR A 207 2.97 -10.82 22.00
C THR A 207 3.36 -10.85 20.51
N PRO A 208 4.59 -10.46 20.12
CA PRO A 208 5.07 -10.61 18.75
C PRO A 208 4.98 -12.05 18.24
N ARG A 209 5.20 -13.03 19.11
CA ARG A 209 5.01 -14.44 18.77
C ARG A 209 3.54 -14.74 18.44
N GLU A 210 2.59 -14.22 19.20
CA GLU A 210 1.17 -14.37 18.88
C GLU A 210 0.82 -13.65 17.57
N PHE A 211 1.40 -12.49 17.27
CA PHE A 211 1.25 -11.86 15.95
C PHE A 211 1.70 -12.80 14.82
N THR A 212 2.92 -13.36 14.90
CA THR A 212 3.43 -14.27 13.87
C THR A 212 2.60 -15.55 13.74
N LEU A 213 2.07 -16.09 14.84
CA LEU A 213 1.21 -17.27 14.81
C LEU A 213 -0.17 -16.94 14.21
N ALA A 214 -0.76 -15.79 14.53
CA ALA A 214 -2.02 -15.36 13.95
C ALA A 214 -1.87 -15.08 12.44
N TRP A 215 -0.77 -14.44 12.03
CA TRP A 215 -0.44 -14.23 10.61
C TRP A 215 -0.41 -15.57 9.85
N ARG A 216 0.38 -16.53 10.35
CA ARG A 216 0.50 -17.85 9.72
C ARG A 216 -0.83 -18.58 9.65
N HIS A 217 -1.59 -18.56 10.75
CA HIS A 217 -2.91 -19.17 10.82
C HIS A 217 -3.85 -18.62 9.74
N ILE A 218 -3.93 -17.31 9.57
CA ILE A 218 -4.77 -16.68 8.54
C ILE A 218 -4.32 -17.10 7.13
N VAL A 219 -3.01 -17.06 6.84
CA VAL A 219 -2.48 -17.46 5.54
C VAL A 219 -2.78 -18.93 5.24
N ASP A 220 -2.61 -19.81 6.24
CA ASP A 220 -2.88 -21.24 6.10
C ASP A 220 -4.38 -21.49 5.82
N LEU A 221 -5.28 -20.81 6.53
CA LEU A 221 -6.73 -20.87 6.23
C LEU A 221 -7.04 -20.43 4.80
N TYR A 222 -6.37 -19.39 4.30
CA TYR A 222 -6.58 -18.91 2.94
C TYR A 222 -6.16 -19.93 1.90
N ARG A 223 -4.97 -20.51 2.07
CA ARG A 223 -4.43 -21.56 1.19
C ARG A 223 -5.28 -22.83 1.23
N GLU A 224 -5.76 -23.23 2.40
CA GLU A 224 -6.63 -24.40 2.55
C GLU A 224 -7.95 -24.28 1.79
N GLU A 225 -8.47 -23.05 1.62
CA GLU A 225 -9.70 -22.79 0.88
C GLU A 225 -9.44 -22.44 -0.61
N GLY A 226 -8.19 -22.57 -1.08
CA GLY A 226 -7.81 -22.38 -2.48
C GLY A 226 -7.65 -20.92 -2.92
N ALA A 227 -7.44 -19.99 -1.99
CA ALA A 227 -7.18 -18.58 -2.29
C ALA A 227 -5.71 -18.34 -2.70
N ASP A 228 -5.21 -19.10 -3.68
CA ASP A 228 -3.79 -19.11 -4.08
C ASP A 228 -3.35 -17.81 -4.78
N GLU A 229 -4.30 -17.05 -5.34
CA GLU A 229 -4.09 -15.74 -5.98
C GLU A 229 -3.84 -14.59 -4.98
N VAL A 230 -3.96 -14.86 -3.67
CA VAL A 230 -3.71 -13.85 -2.64
C VAL A 230 -2.22 -13.67 -2.40
N VAL A 231 -1.75 -12.43 -2.62
CA VAL A 231 -0.37 -12.01 -2.43
C VAL A 231 -0.21 -11.34 -1.06
N TRP A 232 0.62 -11.93 -0.19
CA TRP A 232 0.77 -11.50 1.21
C TRP A 232 1.81 -10.39 1.37
N VAL A 233 1.37 -9.24 1.88
CA VAL A 233 2.19 -8.03 2.04
C VAL A 233 2.45 -7.75 3.51
N TRP A 234 3.67 -7.96 3.99
CA TRP A 234 4.07 -7.67 5.37
C TRP A 234 4.40 -6.19 5.55
N ASN A 235 3.46 -5.45 6.13
CA ASN A 235 3.51 -3.99 6.24
C ASN A 235 3.85 -3.51 7.66
N VAL A 236 4.96 -2.80 7.79
CA VAL A 236 5.51 -2.28 9.06
C VAL A 236 5.70 -0.76 8.99
N THR A 237 5.95 -0.08 10.10
CA THR A 237 6.01 1.41 10.09
C THR A 237 7.15 2.00 9.26
N GLY A 238 8.27 1.30 9.14
CA GLY A 238 9.48 1.87 8.53
C GLY A 238 10.28 2.81 9.45
N TRP A 239 9.86 3.00 10.71
CA TRP A 239 10.52 3.92 11.63
C TRP A 239 11.79 3.30 12.24
N PRO A 240 12.95 3.98 12.20
CA PRO A 240 14.22 3.44 12.71
C PRO A 240 14.16 2.92 14.15
N ASP A 241 13.42 3.60 15.02
CA ASP A 241 13.26 3.22 16.44
C ASP A 241 12.48 1.90 16.64
N ASN A 242 11.82 1.39 15.58
CA ASN A 242 11.07 0.14 15.60
C ASN A 242 11.84 -1.03 14.96
N PHE A 243 13.02 -0.80 14.36
CA PHE A 243 13.74 -1.83 13.60
C PHE A 243 14.11 -3.07 14.43
N ASP A 244 14.39 -2.90 15.72
CA ASP A 244 14.71 -4.02 16.62
C ASP A 244 13.52 -4.95 16.89
N ARG A 245 12.29 -4.50 16.58
CA ARG A 245 11.04 -5.27 16.73
C ARG A 245 10.78 -6.18 15.54
N LEU A 246 11.25 -5.79 14.35
CA LEU A 246 10.96 -6.44 13.07
C LEU A 246 11.30 -7.95 13.06
N PRO A 247 12.47 -8.40 13.56
CA PRO A 247 12.78 -9.84 13.60
C PRO A 247 11.76 -10.67 14.39
N ARG A 248 11.09 -10.07 15.39
CA ARG A 248 10.11 -10.76 16.25
C ARG A 248 8.71 -10.80 15.63
N LEU A 249 8.46 -9.99 14.61
CA LEU A 249 7.20 -9.89 13.89
C LEU A 249 7.25 -10.58 12.53
N TRP A 250 8.41 -11.08 12.09
CA TRP A 250 8.56 -11.78 10.82
C TRP A 250 7.90 -13.16 10.85
N PRO A 251 6.85 -13.43 10.05
CA PRO A 251 6.18 -14.71 10.02
C PRO A 251 6.93 -15.75 9.17
N GLY A 252 7.97 -15.37 8.43
CA GLY A 252 8.82 -16.27 7.62
C GLY A 252 8.60 -16.13 6.12
N ASN A 253 9.63 -16.45 5.34
CA ASN A 253 9.67 -16.24 3.87
C ASN A 253 8.53 -16.93 3.09
N GLY A 254 8.00 -18.05 3.59
CA GLY A 254 6.89 -18.78 2.95
C GLY A 254 5.50 -18.24 3.30
N TYR A 255 5.41 -17.17 4.08
CA TYR A 255 4.16 -16.54 4.51
C TYR A 255 4.04 -15.07 4.06
N VAL A 256 5.02 -14.59 3.30
CA VAL A 256 5.12 -13.20 2.86
C VAL A 256 5.66 -13.19 1.45
N ASP A 257 4.97 -12.50 0.55
CA ASP A 257 5.39 -12.33 -0.83
C ASP A 257 6.09 -10.98 -1.02
N TRP A 258 5.61 -9.93 -0.33
CA TRP A 258 6.13 -8.57 -0.40
C TRP A 258 6.53 -8.01 0.96
N LEU A 259 7.63 -7.26 0.99
CA LEU A 259 7.95 -6.37 2.10
C LEU A 259 7.22 -5.05 1.90
N SER A 260 6.77 -4.41 2.98
CA SER A 260 6.11 -3.12 2.87
C SER A 260 6.34 -2.23 4.08
N TRP A 261 6.44 -0.93 3.84
CA TRP A 261 6.46 0.07 4.90
C TRP A 261 5.98 1.43 4.45
N GLU A 262 5.80 2.31 5.44
CA GLU A 262 5.26 3.64 5.24
C GLU A 262 6.31 4.67 4.80
N GLY A 263 5.87 5.67 4.06
CA GLY A 263 6.69 6.78 3.57
C GLY A 263 6.06 8.13 3.86
N TYR A 264 6.00 8.53 5.12
CA TYR A 264 5.37 9.79 5.52
C TYR A 264 6.36 10.93 5.78
N ASN A 265 5.87 12.16 5.60
CA ASN A 265 6.34 13.32 6.35
C ASN A 265 5.19 13.87 7.19
N MET A 266 5.36 13.89 8.52
CA MET A 266 4.31 14.32 9.46
C MET A 266 4.66 15.63 10.17
N THR A 267 5.57 16.43 9.62
CA THR A 267 5.96 17.74 10.19
C THR A 267 4.74 18.64 10.39
N GLY A 268 4.54 19.15 11.59
CA GLY A 268 3.41 20.03 11.90
C GLY A 268 2.06 19.32 12.09
N CYS A 269 2.04 17.98 12.12
CA CYS A 269 0.87 17.21 12.53
C CYS A 269 0.77 17.15 14.05
N ASP A 270 -0.36 17.60 14.62
CA ASP A 270 -0.56 17.62 16.08
C ASP A 270 -0.60 16.22 16.72
N GLN A 271 -0.86 15.18 15.92
CA GLN A 271 -0.81 13.78 16.37
C GLN A 271 0.62 13.24 16.47
N GLN A 272 1.60 13.94 15.93
CA GLN A 272 3.02 13.56 15.93
C GLN A 272 3.88 14.76 16.34
N PRO A 273 3.70 15.29 17.57
CA PRO A 273 4.36 16.52 18.01
C PRO A 273 5.89 16.42 18.06
N GLN A 274 6.44 15.20 18.11
CA GLN A 274 7.88 14.95 18.07
C GLN A 274 8.48 15.01 16.64
N TRP A 275 7.65 15.12 15.60
CA TRP A 275 8.14 15.26 14.22
C TRP A 275 8.50 16.72 13.93
N ASP A 276 9.76 17.08 14.18
CA ASP A 276 10.23 18.47 14.23
C ASP A 276 10.95 18.96 12.96
N HIS A 277 11.16 18.10 11.96
CA HIS A 277 11.84 18.44 10.73
C HIS A 277 11.19 17.79 9.50
N VAL A 278 11.27 18.50 8.37
CA VAL A 278 10.80 17.99 7.09
C VAL A 278 11.64 16.80 6.66
N GLN A 279 11.00 15.66 6.49
CA GLN A 279 11.62 14.46 5.91
C GLN A 279 11.33 14.41 4.42
N SER A 280 12.37 14.23 3.59
CA SER A 280 12.15 13.97 2.16
C SER A 280 11.53 12.59 1.96
N PHE A 281 10.91 12.33 0.79
CA PHE A 281 10.40 10.99 0.48
C PHE A 281 11.50 9.92 0.53
N ALA A 282 12.72 10.25 0.08
CA ALA A 282 13.85 9.32 0.16
C ALA A 282 14.21 9.02 1.62
N ASP A 283 14.31 10.06 2.46
CA ASP A 283 14.69 9.89 3.87
C ASP A 283 13.64 9.12 4.67
N SER A 284 12.37 9.11 4.24
CA SER A 284 11.31 8.35 4.92
C SER A 284 11.32 6.86 4.59
N VAL A 285 11.87 6.44 3.45
CA VAL A 285 11.80 5.04 2.98
C VAL A 285 13.15 4.32 2.96
N LEU A 286 14.26 5.04 2.75
CA LEU A 286 15.58 4.44 2.60
C LEU A 286 16.19 3.86 3.88
N PRO A 287 15.94 4.38 5.09
CA PRO A 287 16.51 3.78 6.31
C PRO A 287 16.12 2.31 6.49
N LEU A 288 14.85 1.94 6.25
CA LEU A 288 14.43 0.55 6.35
C LEU A 288 14.94 -0.29 5.16
N TYR A 289 15.01 0.29 3.95
CA TYR A 289 15.65 -0.36 2.81
C TYR A 289 17.08 -0.80 3.16
N GLU A 290 17.90 0.13 3.64
CA GLU A 290 19.29 -0.12 4.02
C GLU A 290 19.40 -1.14 5.16
N TRP A 291 18.53 -1.04 6.16
CA TRP A 291 18.50 -2.00 7.26
C TRP A 291 18.14 -3.41 6.79
N MET A 292 17.13 -3.57 5.91
CA MET A 292 16.75 -4.87 5.36
C MET A 292 17.91 -5.52 4.61
N HIS A 293 18.63 -4.77 3.78
CA HIS A 293 19.78 -5.28 3.03
C HIS A 293 20.98 -5.61 3.91
N ALA A 294 21.21 -4.84 4.98
CA ALA A 294 22.35 -5.08 5.88
C ALA A 294 22.07 -6.09 7.00
N HIS A 295 20.83 -6.28 7.41
CA HIS A 295 20.44 -7.04 8.60
C HIS A 295 19.39 -8.12 8.36
N GLY A 296 18.57 -8.02 7.31
CA GLY A 296 17.41 -8.89 7.06
C GLY A 296 17.78 -10.38 7.01
N GLU A 297 18.81 -10.75 6.24
CA GLU A 297 19.23 -12.14 6.07
C GLU A 297 19.63 -12.79 7.41
N ARG A 298 20.31 -12.04 8.29
CA ARG A 298 20.69 -12.52 9.64
C ARG A 298 19.48 -12.82 10.53
N HIS A 299 18.33 -12.25 10.20
CA HIS A 299 17.05 -12.48 10.88
C HIS A 299 16.13 -13.43 10.10
N GLY A 300 16.58 -14.02 9.00
CA GLY A 300 15.79 -14.90 8.14
C GLY A 300 14.73 -14.16 7.32
N ILE A 301 14.86 -12.84 7.17
CA ILE A 301 14.05 -12.01 6.28
C ILE A 301 14.73 -12.01 4.91
N ASP A 302 14.03 -12.51 3.90
CA ASP A 302 14.47 -12.42 2.51
C ASP A 302 14.35 -10.98 2.01
N ALA A 303 15.48 -10.28 2.03
CA ALA A 303 15.60 -8.90 1.56
C ALA A 303 15.56 -8.78 0.02
N GLY A 304 15.42 -9.88 -0.73
CA GLY A 304 15.27 -9.87 -2.19
C GLY A 304 13.83 -9.71 -2.67
N LYS A 305 12.83 -9.85 -1.77
CA LYS A 305 11.41 -9.69 -2.09
C LYS A 305 11.10 -8.28 -2.62
N PRO A 306 10.10 -8.11 -3.51
CA PRO A 306 9.66 -6.80 -3.96
C PRO A 306 9.15 -5.96 -2.78
N ILE A 307 9.37 -4.65 -2.85
CA ILE A 307 9.00 -3.71 -1.79
C ILE A 307 7.83 -2.84 -2.25
N MET A 308 6.84 -2.71 -1.38
CA MET A 308 5.74 -1.77 -1.51
C MET A 308 5.91 -0.63 -0.51
N ILE A 309 5.73 0.61 -0.95
CA ILE A 309 5.45 1.71 -0.03
C ILE A 309 3.96 1.63 0.29
N GLY A 310 3.66 1.07 1.47
CA GLY A 310 2.33 0.68 1.92
C GLY A 310 1.38 1.87 1.95
N GLU A 311 1.84 2.97 2.49
CA GLU A 311 1.22 4.27 2.36
C GLU A 311 2.30 5.35 2.36
N MET A 312 1.96 6.49 1.77
CA MET A 312 2.79 7.67 1.80
C MET A 312 1.94 8.93 1.78
N GLY A 313 2.54 10.02 2.23
CA GLY A 313 1.96 11.33 2.17
C GLY A 313 2.80 12.33 2.93
N THR A 314 2.61 13.61 2.63
CA THR A 314 3.19 14.68 3.43
C THR A 314 2.09 15.61 3.92
N THR A 315 2.22 16.09 5.14
CA THR A 315 1.50 17.28 5.58
C THR A 315 1.90 18.51 4.75
N PRO A 316 1.12 19.61 4.77
CA PRO A 316 1.53 20.86 4.15
C PRO A 316 2.86 21.35 4.73
N LEU A 317 3.86 21.52 3.87
CA LEU A 317 5.19 21.89 4.31
C LEU A 317 5.29 23.38 4.67
N PRO A 318 6.15 23.76 5.65
CA PRO A 318 6.39 25.16 5.99
C PRO A 318 6.89 26.03 4.83
N GLY A 319 7.51 25.41 3.81
CA GLY A 319 7.91 26.08 2.56
C GLY A 319 6.74 26.45 1.64
N GLY A 320 5.50 26.14 2.03
CA GLY A 320 4.28 26.40 1.28
C GLY A 320 3.95 25.31 0.26
N PRO A 321 2.84 25.46 -0.49
CA PRO A 321 2.32 24.41 -1.36
C PRO A 321 3.27 23.93 -2.46
N GLU A 322 4.20 24.78 -2.93
CA GLU A 322 5.19 24.35 -3.93
C GLU A 322 6.20 23.37 -3.33
N ALA A 323 6.64 23.59 -2.08
CA ALA A 323 7.51 22.64 -1.40
C ALA A 323 6.81 21.29 -1.19
N THR A 324 5.52 21.31 -0.83
CA THR A 324 4.70 20.09 -0.74
C THR A 324 4.57 19.40 -2.10
N ALA A 325 4.36 20.16 -3.17
CA ALA A 325 4.31 19.63 -4.53
C ALA A 325 5.65 18.99 -4.94
N ASP A 326 6.79 19.62 -4.61
CA ASP A 326 8.13 19.11 -4.88
C ASP A 326 8.42 17.80 -4.14
N TRP A 327 7.88 17.63 -2.93
CA TRP A 327 7.96 16.36 -2.19
C TRP A 327 7.34 15.22 -2.98
N TYR A 328 6.16 15.42 -3.58
CA TYR A 328 5.52 14.41 -4.44
C TYR A 328 6.29 14.19 -5.75
N ARG A 329 6.80 15.26 -6.39
CA ARG A 329 7.60 15.15 -7.62
C ARG A 329 8.87 14.34 -7.45
N ALA A 330 9.41 14.25 -6.23
CA ALA A 330 10.61 13.46 -5.95
C ALA A 330 10.39 11.94 -6.06
N ILE A 331 9.15 11.46 -5.84
CA ILE A 331 8.84 10.03 -5.70
C ILE A 331 9.34 9.19 -6.89
N PRO A 332 9.01 9.50 -8.16
CA PRO A 332 9.41 8.64 -9.27
C PRO A 332 10.93 8.49 -9.38
N SER A 333 11.69 9.54 -9.09
CA SER A 333 13.16 9.50 -9.15
C SER A 333 13.79 8.58 -8.09
N VAL A 334 13.12 8.43 -6.94
CA VAL A 334 13.53 7.48 -5.89
C VAL A 334 13.22 6.05 -6.36
N LEU A 335 12.02 5.81 -6.88
CA LEU A 335 11.64 4.48 -7.39
C LEU A 335 12.53 4.02 -8.56
N GLU A 336 12.88 4.94 -9.48
CA GLU A 336 13.82 4.66 -10.57
C GLU A 336 15.23 4.28 -10.08
N ARG A 337 15.70 4.92 -9.01
CA ARG A 337 17.03 4.65 -8.44
C ARG A 337 17.06 3.37 -7.62
N TYR A 338 15.93 2.99 -7.03
CA TYR A 338 15.78 1.83 -6.16
C TYR A 338 14.69 0.91 -6.72
N PRO A 339 14.97 0.18 -7.83
CA PRO A 339 13.97 -0.54 -8.61
C PRO A 339 13.31 -1.74 -7.90
N GLN A 340 13.73 -2.05 -6.67
CA GLN A 340 13.07 -3.00 -5.79
C GLN A 340 11.77 -2.44 -5.19
N PHE A 341 11.62 -1.10 -5.14
CA PHE A 341 10.33 -0.50 -4.86
C PHE A 341 9.45 -0.66 -6.11
N LYS A 342 8.47 -1.55 -5.99
CA LYS A 342 7.60 -2.01 -7.07
C LYS A 342 6.16 -1.56 -6.93
N ALA A 343 5.84 -0.86 -5.84
CA ALA A 343 4.55 -0.21 -5.63
C ALA A 343 4.68 0.98 -4.68
N VAL A 344 3.87 2.01 -4.88
CA VAL A 344 3.70 3.15 -3.97
C VAL A 344 2.24 3.53 -3.89
N LYS A 345 1.74 3.81 -2.68
CA LYS A 345 0.35 4.18 -2.47
C LYS A 345 0.20 5.47 -1.68
N LEU A 346 -0.57 6.42 -2.20
CA LEU A 346 -0.96 7.60 -1.44
C LEU A 346 -1.99 7.25 -0.35
N TRP A 347 -1.84 7.84 0.84
CA TRP A 347 -2.93 7.88 1.82
C TRP A 347 -3.70 9.21 1.73
N GLU A 348 -4.83 9.18 1.02
CA GLU A 348 -5.65 10.38 0.77
C GLU A 348 -6.64 10.57 1.93
N ASN A 349 -6.17 11.10 3.07
CA ASN A 349 -7.04 11.33 4.23
C ASN A 349 -6.48 12.37 5.21
N GLU A 350 -7.18 12.60 6.32
CA GLU A 350 -6.77 13.50 7.40
C GLU A 350 -6.96 12.86 8.77
N LEU A 351 -6.07 13.16 9.71
CA LEU A 351 -6.17 12.72 11.13
C LEU A 351 -6.57 13.85 12.09
N GLY A 352 -6.76 15.06 11.57
CA GLY A 352 -7.13 16.25 12.35
C GLY A 352 -6.26 17.45 12.02
N ARG A 353 -6.13 18.37 12.98
CA ARG A 353 -5.40 19.63 12.77
C ARG A 353 -3.93 19.36 12.43
N GLY A 354 -3.47 19.98 11.34
CA GLY A 354 -2.09 19.85 10.87
C GLY A 354 -1.74 18.51 10.22
N CYS A 355 -2.69 17.56 10.19
CA CYS A 355 -2.49 16.20 9.69
C CYS A 355 -3.37 15.95 8.46
N ASP A 356 -3.22 16.80 7.43
CA ASP A 356 -3.97 16.68 6.17
C ASP A 356 -3.03 16.19 5.06
N PHE A 357 -3.29 14.99 4.54
CA PHE A 357 -2.49 14.37 3.49
C PHE A 357 -3.19 14.41 2.13
N ARG A 358 -4.34 15.09 2.05
CA ARG A 358 -5.17 15.14 0.84
C ARG A 358 -4.54 16.04 -0.22
N VAL A 359 -4.16 15.44 -1.35
CA VAL A 359 -3.46 16.15 -2.43
C VAL A 359 -4.38 17.06 -3.24
N LEU A 360 -5.70 16.87 -3.14
CA LEU A 360 -6.70 17.61 -3.90
C LEU A 360 -7.15 18.93 -3.24
N ASN A 361 -6.65 19.23 -2.05
CA ASN A 361 -7.03 20.44 -1.30
C ASN A 361 -6.29 21.72 -1.72
N ASP A 362 -5.21 21.60 -2.49
CA ASP A 362 -4.43 22.73 -3.00
C ASP A 362 -3.99 22.45 -4.45
N GLU A 363 -4.30 23.36 -5.37
CA GLU A 363 -4.04 23.19 -6.80
C GLU A 363 -2.56 22.96 -7.13
N ARG A 364 -1.63 23.56 -6.38
CA ARG A 364 -0.18 23.38 -6.63
C ARG A 364 0.27 22.01 -6.17
N VAL A 365 -0.23 21.54 -5.03
CA VAL A 365 0.02 20.19 -4.53
C VAL A 365 -0.56 19.15 -5.49
N THR A 366 -1.81 19.35 -5.92
CA THR A 366 -2.46 18.50 -6.92
C THR A 366 -1.61 18.39 -8.18
N ARG A 367 -1.10 19.52 -8.70
CA ARG A 367 -0.24 19.52 -9.88
C ARG A 367 1.04 18.69 -9.66
N GLY A 368 1.74 18.88 -8.55
CA GLY A 368 2.96 18.11 -8.25
C GLY A 368 2.69 16.60 -8.13
N PHE A 369 1.59 16.24 -7.47
CA PHE A 369 1.14 14.85 -7.36
C PHE A 369 0.77 14.25 -8.73
N VAL A 370 0.01 14.97 -9.55
CA VAL A 370 -0.38 14.51 -10.91
C VAL A 370 0.83 14.37 -11.84
N GLU A 371 1.80 15.28 -11.75
CA GLU A 371 3.07 15.18 -12.48
C GLU A 371 3.83 13.90 -12.08
N ALA A 372 3.91 13.61 -10.78
CA ALA A 372 4.54 12.38 -10.27
C ALA A 372 3.80 11.11 -10.72
N ALA A 373 2.48 11.08 -10.59
CA ALA A 373 1.63 9.93 -10.94
C ALA A 373 1.64 9.59 -12.43
N ARG A 374 2.05 10.53 -13.29
CA ARG A 374 2.17 10.36 -14.74
C ARG A 374 3.60 10.05 -15.20
N ALA A 375 4.58 10.02 -14.30
CA ALA A 375 5.95 9.69 -14.65
C ALA A 375 6.02 8.28 -15.27
N PRO A 376 6.82 8.07 -16.34
CA PRO A 376 6.85 6.79 -17.06
C PRO A 376 7.11 5.57 -16.18
N HIS A 377 7.93 5.71 -15.15
CA HIS A 377 8.28 4.61 -14.24
C HIS A 377 7.09 4.10 -13.42
N VAL A 378 6.05 4.91 -13.19
CA VAL A 378 4.87 4.54 -12.38
C VAL A 378 3.57 4.53 -13.17
N ASN A 379 3.64 4.82 -14.47
CA ASN A 379 2.50 4.85 -15.38
C ASN A 379 2.62 3.72 -16.39
N LEU A 380 2.56 2.50 -15.85
CA LEU A 380 2.69 1.27 -16.63
C LEU A 380 1.50 1.12 -17.60
N PRO A 381 1.69 0.45 -18.75
CA PRO A 381 0.59 0.01 -19.59
C PRO A 381 -0.44 -0.75 -18.75
N ARG A 382 -1.72 -0.64 -19.09
CA ARG A 382 -2.80 -1.15 -18.22
C ARG A 382 -2.60 -2.60 -17.80
N VAL A 383 -2.93 -2.86 -16.54
CA VAL A 383 -2.98 -4.19 -15.92
C VAL A 383 -3.80 -5.20 -16.73
N GLU A 384 -4.85 -4.76 -17.44
CA GLU A 384 -5.62 -5.59 -18.39
C GLU A 384 -4.70 -6.28 -19.44
N LEU A 385 -3.71 -5.55 -19.97
CA LEU A 385 -2.73 -6.09 -20.93
C LEU A 385 -1.62 -6.93 -20.27
N LEU A 386 -1.49 -6.85 -18.94
CA LEU A 386 -0.46 -7.54 -18.16
C LEU A 386 -0.98 -8.83 -17.51
N LEU A 387 -2.28 -8.88 -17.15
CA LEU A 387 -2.99 -10.07 -16.67
C LEU A 387 -3.47 -10.98 -17.81
N ASP A 388 -3.51 -10.48 -19.06
CA ASP A 388 -3.68 -11.31 -20.27
C ASP A 388 -2.65 -12.47 -20.31
N HIS A 389 -1.48 -12.30 -19.69
CA HIS A 389 -0.44 -13.32 -19.62
C HIS A 389 -0.70 -14.43 -18.59
N LEU A 390 -1.67 -14.26 -17.69
CA LEU A 390 -2.07 -15.26 -16.68
C LEU A 390 -3.29 -16.07 -17.11
N GLY A 391 -3.84 -15.84 -18.31
CA GLY A 391 -4.92 -16.66 -18.87
C GLY A 391 -6.32 -16.40 -18.29
N PHE A 392 -6.55 -15.24 -17.66
CA PHE A 392 -7.83 -14.89 -17.03
C PHE A 392 -8.90 -14.35 -18.00
N VAL A 393 -8.61 -14.29 -19.31
CA VAL A 393 -9.61 -13.90 -20.33
C VAL A 393 -10.30 -15.14 -20.88
N ASP A 394 -11.31 -15.62 -20.14
CA ASP A 394 -12.41 -16.38 -20.75
C ASP A 394 -13.78 -15.99 -20.15
N LEU A 395 -13.86 -14.82 -19.51
CA LEU A 395 -15.09 -14.32 -18.88
C LEU A 395 -15.75 -13.13 -19.60
N ALA A 396 -15.06 -12.47 -20.53
CA ALA A 396 -15.61 -11.31 -21.25
C ALA A 396 -16.26 -11.65 -22.61
N GLU A 397 -16.02 -12.82 -23.20
CA GLU A 397 -16.60 -13.20 -24.51
C GLU A 397 -17.87 -14.06 -24.41
N ALA A 398 -18.25 -14.53 -23.22
CA ALA A 398 -19.41 -15.40 -23.04
C ALA A 398 -20.79 -14.69 -23.09
N GLU A 399 -20.83 -13.35 -23.05
CA GLU A 399 -22.09 -12.56 -23.12
C GLU A 399 -22.30 -11.85 -24.46
N GLY A 400 -21.35 -11.91 -25.41
CA GLY A 400 -21.44 -11.26 -26.72
C GLY A 400 -21.90 -12.16 -27.88
N ALA A 401 -22.02 -13.47 -27.69
CA ALA A 401 -22.32 -14.44 -28.76
C ALA A 401 -23.73 -15.06 -28.69
N ARG A 402 -24.70 -14.35 -28.11
CA ARG A 402 -26.13 -14.72 -28.17
C ARG A 402 -27.00 -13.53 -28.52
N ASP A 403 -26.83 -13.06 -29.75
CA ASP A 403 -27.92 -12.43 -30.51
C ASP A 403 -28.27 -13.33 -31.71
#